data_AF-A0A9D6EAS1-F1
#
_entry.id   AF-A0A9D6EAS1-F1
#
_cell.length_a   1.000
_cell.length_b   1.000
_cell.length_c   1.000
_cell.angle_alpha   90.00
_cell.angle_beta   90.00
_cell.angle_gamma   90.00
#
_symmetry.space_group_name_H-M   'P 1'
#
loop_
_entity.id
_entity.type
_entity.pdbx_description
1 polymer ?
#
loop_
_entity_poly.entity_id
_entity_poly.type
_entity_poly.pdbx_seq_one_letter_code
_entity_poly.pdbx_strand_id
1 'polypeptide(L)'
;MIVRRGGVLYVVEVKAAAEGRSDRLVPLWSLAYLQALRAAGDKNPPLAVVAAPRIARRVAEQVLRFAGEYAPDAAAGVIDFEGLRLFRGPQLDDLNFADVQVSPQFQSVPGASSNLFSDLNQWMLKVLVAPELPERLLSAPRGRYRNASQLARAAGVSVMSAFRLVQLLQQERYLAESEPYLRLVRREELFQRWLSSVSQRMREVPMRFLLRASPSGELQRMLDSGRACLALFAAADALGLGFVHGVRPHVYVRSLHRASLEAWKSIVPAANGERPDLILRQAPALQSVFRGLVRVDGKPVCDILQVWLDVSASPSRGREQADLIRRRVLNRVLLGEQAGG
;
A
#
# COMPACT_ATOMS: atom_id res chain seq x y z
N MET A 1 24.44 -16.48 -8.77
CA MET A 1 25.24 -15.87 -7.66
C MET A 1 25.63 -16.97 -6.66
N ILE A 2 26.71 -16.86 -5.90
CA ILE A 2 27.05 -17.84 -4.83
C ILE A 2 26.81 -17.21 -3.45
N VAL A 3 26.12 -17.92 -2.55
CA VAL A 3 25.80 -17.44 -1.20
C VAL A 3 26.19 -18.50 -0.17
N ARG A 4 26.87 -18.09 0.90
CA ARG A 4 27.22 -18.97 2.03
C ARG A 4 26.22 -18.81 3.17
N ARG A 5 25.65 -19.90 3.65
CA ARG A 5 24.79 -19.93 4.84
C ARG A 5 25.13 -21.15 5.70
N GLY A 6 25.36 -20.95 6.99
CA GLY A 6 25.61 -22.01 8.00
C GLY A 6 26.74 -23.02 7.69
N GLY A 7 27.57 -22.78 6.67
CA GLY A 7 28.60 -23.72 6.22
C GLY A 7 28.33 -24.29 4.82
N VAL A 8 27.11 -24.15 4.30
CA VAL A 8 26.73 -24.55 2.93
C VAL A 8 26.91 -23.38 1.96
N LEU A 9 27.47 -23.66 0.78
CA LEU A 9 27.59 -22.72 -0.33
C LEU A 9 26.53 -23.04 -1.39
N TYR A 10 25.57 -22.13 -1.56
CA TYR A 10 24.51 -22.26 -2.55
C TYR A 10 24.84 -21.52 -3.83
N VAL A 11 24.52 -22.13 -4.97
CA VAL A 11 24.44 -21.40 -6.24
C VAL A 11 23.00 -20.96 -6.47
N VAL A 12 22.78 -19.66 -6.35
CA VAL A 12 21.47 -19.03 -6.31
C VAL A 12 21.12 -18.43 -7.67
N GLU A 13 19.94 -18.81 -8.17
CA GLU A 13 19.26 -18.13 -9.28
C GLU A 13 17.90 -17.63 -8.83
N VAL A 14 17.57 -16.40 -9.24
CA VAL A 14 16.32 -15.74 -8.87
C VAL A 14 15.57 -15.35 -10.13
N LYS A 15 14.27 -15.68 -10.19
CA LYS A 15 13.37 -15.23 -11.27
C LYS A 15 12.16 -14.52 -10.69
N ALA A 16 11.79 -13.41 -11.32
CA ALA A 16 10.65 -12.60 -10.90
C ALA A 16 9.49 -12.76 -11.89
N ALA A 17 8.28 -12.92 -11.35
CA ALA A 17 7.02 -12.88 -12.08
C ALA A 17 6.31 -11.55 -11.81
N ALA A 18 5.52 -11.08 -12.76
CA ALA A 18 4.63 -9.94 -12.55
C ALA A 18 3.46 -10.26 -11.59
N GLU A 19 3.11 -11.54 -11.45
CA GLU A 19 1.96 -12.01 -10.66
C GLU A 19 2.30 -13.28 -9.86
N GLY A 20 1.81 -13.38 -8.63
CA GLY A 20 2.07 -14.51 -7.73
C GLY A 20 1.17 -15.72 -7.93
N ARG A 21 0.99 -16.17 -9.17
CA ARG A 21 0.16 -17.34 -9.52
C ARG A 21 1.02 -18.59 -9.75
N SER A 22 0.51 -19.76 -9.39
CA SER A 22 1.25 -21.03 -9.53
C SER A 22 1.65 -21.34 -10.98
N ASP A 23 0.75 -21.10 -11.94
CA ASP A 23 0.98 -21.30 -13.38
C ASP A 23 2.06 -20.38 -13.97
N ARG A 24 2.44 -19.31 -13.26
CA ARG A 24 3.54 -18.41 -13.64
C ARG A 24 4.82 -18.71 -12.86
N LEU A 25 4.69 -19.01 -11.57
CA LEU A 25 5.81 -19.23 -10.67
C LEU A 25 6.48 -20.58 -10.89
N VAL A 26 5.73 -21.65 -11.16
CA VAL A 26 6.31 -23.00 -11.37
C VAL A 26 7.26 -23.02 -12.58
N PRO A 27 6.87 -22.53 -13.78
CA PRO A 27 7.81 -22.50 -14.91
C PRO A 27 9.06 -21.65 -14.65
N LEU A 28 8.91 -20.52 -13.97
CA LEU A 28 10.06 -19.66 -13.62
C LEU A 28 10.96 -20.29 -12.57
N TRP A 29 10.38 -21.03 -11.62
CA TRP A 29 11.14 -21.78 -10.63
C TRP A 29 11.93 -22.89 -11.31
N SER A 30 11.32 -23.65 -12.22
CA SER A 30 12.01 -24.68 -13.01
C SER A 30 13.15 -24.09 -13.83
N LEU A 31 12.94 -22.92 -14.46
CA LEU A 31 14.00 -22.23 -15.18
C LEU A 31 15.13 -21.77 -14.25
N ALA A 32 14.80 -21.20 -13.09
CA ALA A 32 15.78 -20.80 -12.08
C ALA A 32 16.60 -22.00 -11.62
N TYR A 33 15.94 -23.13 -11.38
CA TYR A 33 16.57 -24.38 -10.98
C TYR A 33 17.54 -24.90 -12.05
N LEU A 34 17.12 -25.00 -13.31
CA LEU A 34 18.00 -25.48 -14.39
C LEU A 34 19.24 -24.58 -14.56
N GLN A 35 19.08 -23.28 -14.39
CA GLN A 35 20.20 -22.32 -14.47
C GLN A 35 21.13 -22.43 -13.25
N ALA A 36 20.56 -22.55 -12.04
CA ALA A 36 21.32 -22.77 -10.82
C ALA A 36 22.10 -24.08 -10.91
N LEU A 37 21.44 -25.16 -11.32
CA LEU A 37 22.02 -26.50 -11.45
C LEU A 37 23.22 -26.50 -12.39
N ARG A 38 23.09 -25.87 -13.56
CA ARG A 38 24.20 -25.74 -14.52
C ARG A 38 25.39 -24.99 -13.93
N ALA A 39 25.13 -23.97 -13.11
CA ALA A 39 26.17 -23.16 -12.48
C ALA A 39 26.75 -23.80 -11.20
N ALA A 40 26.05 -24.75 -10.60
CA ALA A 40 26.40 -25.33 -9.30
C ALA A 40 27.49 -26.40 -9.36
N GLY A 41 27.53 -27.19 -10.43
CA GLY A 41 28.42 -28.36 -10.54
C GLY A 41 28.23 -29.36 -9.38
N ASP A 42 29.21 -30.21 -9.12
CA ASP A 42 29.09 -31.29 -8.11
C ASP A 42 29.32 -30.85 -6.65
N LYS A 43 29.72 -29.59 -6.42
CA LYS A 43 30.25 -29.16 -5.11
C LYS A 43 29.30 -28.29 -4.29
N ASN A 44 28.30 -27.67 -4.91
CA ASN A 44 27.42 -26.71 -4.27
C ASN A 44 25.96 -27.06 -4.59
N PRO A 45 25.04 -27.13 -3.63
CA PRO A 45 23.63 -27.34 -3.95
C PRO A 45 23.04 -26.13 -4.69
N PRO A 46 22.22 -26.35 -5.73
CA PRO A 46 21.49 -25.27 -6.39
C PRO A 46 20.37 -24.75 -5.49
N LEU A 47 20.18 -23.43 -5.48
CA LEU A 47 19.07 -22.74 -4.83
C LEU A 47 18.29 -21.93 -5.86
N ALA A 48 17.08 -22.41 -6.17
CA ALA A 48 16.16 -21.74 -7.08
C ALA A 48 15.14 -20.91 -6.30
N VAL A 49 15.09 -19.60 -6.57
CA VAL A 49 14.18 -18.68 -5.89
C VAL A 49 13.25 -18.01 -6.90
N VAL A 50 11.95 -17.97 -6.60
CA VAL A 50 10.99 -17.17 -7.35
C VAL A 50 10.42 -16.03 -6.51
N ALA A 51 10.17 -14.90 -7.17
CA ALA A 51 9.63 -13.71 -6.56
C ALA A 51 8.44 -13.14 -7.35
N ALA A 52 7.49 -12.52 -6.67
CA ALA A 52 6.44 -11.70 -7.27
C ALA A 52 6.00 -10.60 -6.28
N PRO A 53 5.26 -9.57 -6.71
CA PRO A 53 4.82 -8.51 -5.81
C PRO A 53 4.07 -9.00 -4.57
N ARG A 54 3.20 -10.00 -4.73
CA ARG A 54 2.44 -10.65 -3.66
C ARG A 54 2.20 -12.10 -4.02
N ILE A 55 2.46 -13.03 -3.10
CA ILE A 55 2.22 -14.46 -3.31
C ILE A 55 1.35 -14.98 -2.16
N ALA A 56 0.23 -15.63 -2.49
CA ALA A 56 -0.56 -16.30 -1.46
C ALA A 56 0.24 -17.48 -0.89
N ARG A 57 0.22 -17.66 0.43
CA ARG A 57 0.97 -18.75 1.12
C ARG A 57 0.72 -20.12 0.48
N ARG A 58 -0.53 -20.44 0.15
CA ARG A 58 -0.91 -21.69 -0.51
C ARG A 58 -0.19 -21.89 -1.86
N VAL A 59 0.00 -20.81 -2.63
CA VAL A 59 0.72 -20.86 -3.91
C VAL A 59 2.21 -21.08 -3.67
N ALA A 60 2.79 -20.41 -2.68
CA ALA A 60 4.19 -20.65 -2.31
C ALA A 60 4.42 -22.09 -1.83
N GLU A 61 3.52 -22.63 -1.01
CA GLU A 61 3.55 -24.04 -0.58
C GLU A 61 3.39 -25.01 -1.77
N GLN A 62 2.56 -24.68 -2.76
CA GLN A 62 2.45 -25.46 -4.00
C GLN A 62 3.76 -25.47 -4.79
N VAL A 63 4.43 -24.33 -4.93
CA VAL A 63 5.73 -24.24 -5.61
C VAL A 63 6.80 -25.04 -4.86
N LEU A 64 6.86 -24.92 -3.52
CA LEU A 64 7.81 -25.69 -2.71
C LEU A 64 7.51 -27.20 -2.71
N ARG A 65 6.24 -27.59 -2.79
CA ARG A 65 5.85 -29.00 -2.96
C ARG A 65 6.31 -29.53 -4.31
N PHE A 66 6.05 -28.79 -5.39
CA PHE A 66 6.51 -29.13 -6.73
C PHE A 66 8.04 -29.27 -6.76
N ALA A 67 8.77 -28.30 -6.21
CA ALA A 67 10.22 -28.37 -6.08
C ALA A 67 10.67 -29.63 -5.33
N GLY A 68 9.99 -29.95 -4.23
CA GLY A 68 10.27 -31.12 -3.41
C GLY A 68 10.02 -32.47 -4.09
N GLU A 69 9.07 -32.52 -5.02
CA GLU A 69 8.69 -33.72 -5.77
C GLU A 69 9.61 -33.94 -6.97
N TYR A 70 9.93 -32.87 -7.71
CA TYR A 70 10.65 -32.97 -8.99
C TYR A 70 12.15 -32.65 -8.89
N ALA A 71 12.61 -32.09 -7.78
CA ALA A 71 14.03 -31.79 -7.53
C ALA A 71 14.35 -31.91 -6.02
N PRO A 72 14.29 -33.12 -5.45
CA PRO A 72 14.40 -33.33 -4.00
C PRO A 72 15.72 -32.83 -3.40
N ASP A 73 16.79 -32.84 -4.18
CA ASP A 73 18.15 -32.44 -3.80
C ASP A 73 18.40 -30.93 -3.96
N ALA A 74 17.46 -30.20 -4.56
CA ALA A 74 17.56 -28.76 -4.75
C ALA A 74 17.03 -28.01 -3.54
N ALA A 75 17.70 -26.91 -3.18
CA ALA A 75 17.11 -25.92 -2.32
C ALA A 75 16.15 -25.04 -3.13
N ALA A 76 15.05 -24.63 -2.49
CA ALA A 76 14.01 -23.86 -3.12
C ALA A 76 13.59 -22.67 -2.25
N GLY A 77 13.24 -21.56 -2.89
CA GLY A 77 12.75 -20.36 -2.21
C GLY A 77 11.59 -19.71 -2.95
N VAL A 78 10.65 -19.16 -2.18
CA VAL A 78 9.57 -18.30 -2.66
C VAL A 78 9.53 -17.08 -1.76
N ILE A 79 9.64 -15.90 -2.38
CA ILE A 79 9.61 -14.62 -1.67
C ILE A 79 8.61 -13.66 -2.32
N ASP A 80 8.03 -12.76 -1.55
CA ASP A 80 7.29 -11.63 -2.10
C ASP A 80 7.74 -10.29 -1.51
N PHE A 81 7.21 -9.19 -2.05
CA PHE A 81 7.58 -7.84 -1.60
C PHE A 81 6.78 -7.39 -0.36
N GLU A 82 5.77 -8.17 0.07
CA GLU A 82 4.98 -7.93 1.29
C GLU A 82 5.61 -8.58 2.54
N GLY A 83 6.59 -9.47 2.33
CA GLY A 83 7.40 -10.06 3.39
C GLY A 83 7.25 -11.57 3.55
N LEU A 84 6.48 -12.25 2.68
CA LEU A 84 6.45 -13.71 2.61
C LEU A 84 7.85 -14.20 2.25
N ARG A 85 8.38 -15.12 3.05
CA ARG A 85 9.64 -15.81 2.79
C ARG A 85 9.48 -17.26 3.20
N LEU A 86 9.44 -18.15 2.22
CA LEU A 86 9.41 -19.60 2.44
C LEU A 86 10.52 -20.26 1.63
N PHE A 87 11.33 -21.06 2.31
CA PHE A 87 12.52 -21.72 1.84
C PHE A 87 12.51 -23.17 2.32
N ARG A 88 13.03 -24.03 1.47
CA ARG A 88 13.33 -25.44 1.76
C ARG A 88 14.79 -25.68 1.39
N GLY A 89 15.53 -26.30 2.30
CA GLY A 89 16.91 -26.73 2.06
C GLY A 89 17.77 -26.60 3.31
N PRO A 90 18.95 -27.24 3.34
CA PRO A 90 19.83 -27.22 4.50
C PRO A 90 20.09 -25.80 5.04
N GLN A 91 19.85 -25.56 6.32
CA GLN A 91 20.21 -24.29 6.98
C GLN A 91 19.50 -23.04 6.41
N LEU A 92 18.38 -23.23 5.71
CA LEU A 92 17.53 -22.14 5.21
C LEU A 92 16.28 -21.90 6.06
N ASP A 93 16.00 -22.76 7.04
CA ASP A 93 14.79 -22.68 7.88
C ASP A 93 14.68 -21.34 8.62
N ASP A 94 15.79 -20.79 9.10
CA ASP A 94 15.84 -19.49 9.79
C ASP A 94 15.52 -18.29 8.87
N LEU A 95 15.53 -18.50 7.55
CA LEU A 95 15.12 -17.47 6.58
C LEU A 95 13.61 -17.45 6.39
N ASN A 96 12.91 -18.49 6.87
CA ASN A 96 11.46 -18.56 6.82
C ASN A 96 10.88 -17.53 7.76
N PHE A 97 10.01 -16.69 7.20
CA PHE A 97 9.24 -15.74 7.97
C PHE A 97 7.78 -15.94 7.60
N ALA A 98 7.09 -16.68 8.46
CA ALA A 98 5.65 -16.79 8.46
C ALA A 98 5.11 -15.84 9.53
N ASP A 99 4.31 -14.87 9.13
CA ASP A 99 3.46 -14.13 10.05
C ASP A 99 2.68 -15.13 10.93
N VAL A 100 2.64 -14.86 12.24
CA VAL A 100 1.93 -15.69 13.21
C VAL A 100 0.44 -15.65 12.85
N GLN A 101 -0.05 -16.79 12.36
CA GLN A 101 -1.44 -17.27 12.42
C GLN A 101 -2.51 -16.17 12.60
N VAL A 102 -3.07 -15.70 11.48
CA VAL A 102 -4.50 -15.43 11.43
C VAL A 102 -5.07 -16.34 10.37
N SER A 103 -5.68 -17.44 10.80
CA SER A 103 -6.51 -18.29 9.95
C SER A 103 -7.55 -17.42 9.23
N PRO A 104 -7.55 -17.30 7.89
CA PRO A 104 -8.70 -16.82 7.19
C PRO A 104 -9.63 -18.02 7.01
N GLN A 105 -10.49 -18.27 7.98
CA GLN A 105 -11.80 -18.85 7.70
C GLN A 105 -12.61 -17.79 6.94
N PHE A 106 -12.23 -17.54 5.70
CA PHE A 106 -13.09 -16.95 4.70
C PHE A 106 -12.99 -17.85 3.50
N GLN A 107 -14.07 -18.60 3.29
CA GLN A 107 -14.31 -19.42 2.13
C GLN A 107 -13.94 -18.62 0.87
N SER A 108 -12.90 -19.09 0.18
CA SER A 108 -12.53 -18.56 -1.12
C SER A 108 -13.62 -18.92 -2.12
N VAL A 109 -14.47 -17.95 -2.46
CA VAL A 109 -15.29 -18.02 -3.67
C VAL A 109 -14.33 -18.03 -4.87
N PRO A 110 -14.49 -18.95 -5.85
CA PRO A 110 -13.64 -19.00 -7.03
C PRO A 110 -13.90 -17.78 -7.92
N GLY A 111 -12.93 -16.89 -7.98
CA GLY A 111 -12.93 -15.69 -8.80
C GLY A 111 -11.88 -14.75 -8.22
N ALA A 112 -10.70 -14.68 -8.83
CA ALA A 112 -9.67 -13.73 -8.42
C ALA A 112 -10.25 -12.31 -8.59
N SER A 113 -10.75 -11.73 -7.51
CA SER A 113 -11.23 -10.36 -7.48
C SER A 113 -10.02 -9.45 -7.67
N SER A 114 -9.93 -8.86 -8.85
CA SER A 114 -9.11 -7.69 -9.11
C SER A 114 -9.42 -6.62 -8.06
N ASN A 115 -8.45 -6.29 -7.19
CA ASN A 115 -8.66 -5.33 -6.12
C ASN A 115 -8.95 -3.93 -6.71
N LEU A 116 -10.22 -3.54 -6.71
CA LEU A 116 -10.68 -2.22 -7.17
C LEU A 116 -9.99 -1.08 -6.41
N PHE A 117 -9.55 -1.32 -5.18
CA PHE A 117 -8.90 -0.34 -4.31
C PHE A 117 -7.41 -0.62 -4.12
N SER A 118 -6.72 -1.13 -5.15
CA SER A 118 -5.24 -1.12 -5.17
C SER A 118 -4.70 0.32 -5.11
N ASP A 119 -3.43 0.50 -4.69
CA ASP A 119 -2.82 1.83 -4.50
C ASP A 119 -3.00 2.76 -5.73
N LEU A 120 -2.64 2.28 -6.92
CA LEU A 120 -2.82 3.05 -8.16
C LEU A 120 -4.28 3.29 -8.52
N ASN A 121 -5.17 2.34 -8.21
CA ASN A 121 -6.60 2.53 -8.47
C ASN A 121 -7.20 3.57 -7.55
N GLN A 122 -6.82 3.58 -6.26
CA GLN A 122 -7.21 4.61 -5.31
C GLN A 122 -6.75 6.00 -5.80
N TRP A 123 -5.51 6.11 -6.29
CA TRP A 123 -5.03 7.35 -6.91
C TRP A 123 -5.91 7.78 -8.10
N MET A 124 -6.18 6.87 -9.05
CA MET A 124 -7.01 7.19 -10.21
C MET A 124 -8.46 7.53 -9.83
N LEU A 125 -9.02 6.92 -8.78
CA LEU A 125 -10.33 7.30 -8.23
C LEU A 125 -10.31 8.73 -7.70
N LYS A 126 -9.25 9.15 -6.99
CA LYS A 126 -9.06 10.55 -6.57
C LYS A 126 -9.03 11.49 -7.77
N VAL A 127 -8.32 11.14 -8.84
CA VAL A 127 -8.26 11.93 -10.09
C VAL A 127 -9.64 12.09 -10.73
N LEU A 128 -10.49 11.06 -10.70
CA LEU A 128 -11.85 11.12 -11.25
C LEU A 128 -12.77 12.06 -10.46
N VAL A 129 -12.64 12.15 -9.14
CA VAL A 129 -13.47 13.02 -8.29
C VAL A 129 -12.85 14.38 -8.01
N ALA A 130 -11.60 14.60 -8.40
CA ALA A 130 -10.88 15.84 -8.16
C ALA A 130 -11.61 17.12 -8.62
N PRO A 131 -12.30 17.15 -9.79
CA PRO A 131 -13.04 18.34 -10.21
C PRO A 131 -14.12 18.80 -9.23
N GLU A 132 -14.61 17.92 -8.36
CA GLU A 132 -15.72 18.18 -7.44
C GLU A 132 -15.26 18.53 -6.01
N LEU A 133 -13.95 18.46 -5.77
CA LEU A 133 -13.35 18.83 -4.50
C LEU A 133 -12.57 20.15 -4.64
N PRO A 134 -12.57 21.05 -3.65
CA PRO A 134 -11.68 22.23 -3.64
C PRO A 134 -10.20 21.85 -3.76
N GLU A 135 -9.38 22.69 -4.41
CA GLU A 135 -7.92 22.46 -4.57
C GLU A 135 -7.18 22.27 -3.25
N ARG A 136 -7.58 23.02 -2.23
CA ARG A 136 -7.02 22.90 -0.88
C ARG A 136 -7.27 21.55 -0.20
N LEU A 137 -8.19 20.72 -0.72
CA LEU A 137 -8.57 19.44 -0.11
C LEU A 137 -8.08 18.21 -0.87
N LEU A 138 -7.71 18.36 -2.14
CA LEU A 138 -7.10 17.30 -2.95
C LEU A 138 -6.26 17.91 -4.07
N SER A 139 -4.97 17.58 -4.09
CA SER A 139 -4.07 17.92 -5.19
C SER A 139 -4.12 16.82 -6.25
N ALA A 140 -4.88 17.04 -7.31
CA ALA A 140 -4.97 16.12 -8.42
C ALA A 140 -5.35 16.86 -9.71
N PRO A 141 -4.99 16.31 -10.89
CA PRO A 141 -5.41 16.84 -12.18
C PRO A 141 -6.93 17.00 -12.26
N ARG A 142 -7.37 18.21 -12.63
CA ARG A 142 -8.79 18.57 -12.77
C ARG A 142 -9.17 18.48 -14.24
N GLY A 143 -10.04 17.53 -14.58
CA GLY A 143 -10.51 17.37 -15.94
C GLY A 143 -11.63 16.34 -16.05
N ARG A 144 -12.32 16.37 -17.19
CA ARG A 144 -13.24 15.30 -17.61
C ARG A 144 -12.52 14.43 -18.63
N TYR A 145 -12.47 13.12 -18.37
CA TYR A 145 -11.71 12.18 -19.18
C TYR A 145 -12.66 11.29 -19.98
N ARG A 146 -12.48 11.20 -21.29
CA ARG A 146 -13.35 10.40 -22.18
C ARG A 146 -13.07 8.90 -22.12
N ASN A 147 -11.84 8.52 -21.82
CA ASN A 147 -11.40 7.13 -21.86
C ASN A 147 -10.19 6.87 -20.96
N ALA A 148 -9.82 5.60 -20.83
CA ALA A 148 -8.69 5.13 -20.03
C ALA A 148 -7.37 5.80 -20.41
N SER A 149 -7.10 6.08 -21.68
CA SER A 149 -5.86 6.71 -22.12
C SER A 149 -5.73 8.16 -21.64
N GLN A 150 -6.84 8.91 -21.66
CA GLN A 150 -6.86 10.27 -21.10
C GLN A 150 -6.70 10.26 -19.58
N LEU A 151 -7.39 9.34 -18.89
CA LEU A 151 -7.22 9.15 -17.44
C LEU A 151 -5.77 8.78 -17.10
N ALA A 152 -5.16 7.88 -17.87
CA ALA A 152 -3.78 7.45 -17.66
C ALA A 152 -2.79 8.62 -17.77
N ARG A 153 -2.96 9.46 -18.80
CA ARG A 153 -2.13 10.65 -19.02
C ARG A 153 -2.27 11.63 -17.87
N ALA A 154 -3.49 11.93 -17.45
CA ALA A 154 -3.73 12.84 -16.34
C ALA A 154 -3.15 12.29 -15.04
N ALA A 155 -3.45 11.02 -14.71
CA ALA A 155 -2.98 10.39 -13.49
C ALA A 155 -1.47 10.07 -13.48
N GLY A 156 -0.77 10.18 -14.61
CA GLY A 156 0.65 9.82 -14.72
C GLY A 156 0.89 8.34 -14.44
N VAL A 157 0.10 7.47 -15.07
CA VAL A 157 0.18 5.99 -14.95
C VAL A 157 0.17 5.34 -16.33
N SER A 158 0.45 4.03 -16.38
CA SER A 158 0.37 3.29 -17.64
C SER A 158 -1.08 3.20 -18.17
N VAL A 159 -1.24 3.21 -19.49
CA VAL A 159 -2.55 3.02 -20.14
C VAL A 159 -3.18 1.69 -19.71
N MET A 160 -2.38 0.63 -19.55
CA MET A 160 -2.86 -0.67 -19.10
C MET A 160 -3.39 -0.67 -17.67
N SER A 161 -2.82 0.13 -16.77
CA SER A 161 -3.34 0.29 -15.40
C SER A 161 -4.69 1.01 -15.42
N ALA A 162 -4.79 2.11 -16.17
CA ALA A 162 -6.04 2.85 -16.30
C ALA A 162 -7.13 2.04 -17.01
N PHE A 163 -6.78 1.29 -18.06
CA PHE A 163 -7.72 0.43 -18.77
C PHE A 163 -8.30 -0.64 -17.85
N ARG A 164 -7.44 -1.31 -17.06
CA ARG A 164 -7.89 -2.27 -16.05
C ARG A 164 -8.87 -1.63 -15.08
N LEU A 165 -8.55 -0.48 -14.48
CA LEU A 165 -9.48 0.20 -13.58
C LEU A 165 -10.82 0.53 -14.28
N VAL A 166 -10.78 1.12 -15.47
CA VAL A 166 -12.00 1.49 -16.22
C VAL A 166 -12.86 0.27 -16.50
N GLN A 167 -12.25 -0.85 -16.91
CA GLN A 167 -12.97 -2.11 -17.12
C GLN A 167 -13.63 -2.62 -15.84
N LEU A 168 -12.95 -2.56 -14.69
CA LEU A 168 -13.55 -2.95 -13.41
C LEU A 168 -14.71 -2.05 -13.02
N LEU A 169 -14.55 -0.74 -13.17
CA LEU A 169 -15.63 0.21 -12.89
C LEU A 169 -16.82 0.03 -13.84
N GLN A 170 -16.60 -0.35 -15.10
CA GLN A 170 -17.67 -0.69 -16.04
C GLN A 170 -18.37 -2.00 -15.66
N GLN A 171 -17.60 -3.07 -15.42
CA GLN A 171 -18.13 -4.38 -15.04
C GLN A 171 -18.95 -4.32 -13.75
N GLU A 172 -18.51 -3.51 -12.78
CA GLU A 172 -19.21 -3.31 -11.50
C GLU A 172 -20.26 -2.18 -11.55
N ARG A 173 -20.49 -1.58 -12.72
CA ARG A 173 -21.49 -0.53 -12.99
C ARG A 173 -21.34 0.71 -12.10
N TYR A 174 -20.10 1.15 -11.93
CA TYR A 174 -19.72 2.42 -11.29
C TYR A 174 -19.43 3.53 -12.30
N LEU A 175 -19.54 3.28 -13.61
CA LEU A 175 -19.47 4.32 -14.65
C LEU A 175 -20.81 4.49 -15.34
N ALA A 176 -21.18 5.74 -15.61
CA ALA A 176 -22.35 6.06 -16.43
C ALA A 176 -22.14 5.59 -17.88
N GLU A 177 -23.06 4.79 -18.41
CA GLU A 177 -22.97 4.25 -19.77
C GLU A 177 -23.31 5.28 -20.87
N SER A 178 -24.15 6.26 -20.55
CA SER A 178 -24.68 7.25 -21.50
C SER A 178 -23.88 8.56 -21.57
N GLU A 179 -22.79 8.69 -20.80
CA GLU A 179 -22.01 9.93 -20.71
C GLU A 179 -20.78 9.88 -21.62
N PRO A 180 -20.41 11.00 -22.28
CA PRO A 180 -19.24 11.05 -23.14
C PRO A 180 -17.91 11.07 -22.35
N TYR A 181 -17.96 11.00 -21.03
CA TYR A 181 -16.82 11.00 -20.11
C TYR A 181 -17.01 9.98 -19.00
N LEU A 182 -15.89 9.54 -18.42
CA LEU A 182 -15.81 8.61 -17.29
C LEU A 182 -16.42 9.26 -16.04
N ARG A 183 -17.75 9.23 -15.92
CA ARG A 183 -18.49 9.74 -14.77
C ARG A 183 -18.78 8.62 -13.79
N LEU A 184 -18.28 8.76 -12.56
CA LEU A 184 -18.62 7.84 -11.49
C LEU A 184 -20.11 7.97 -11.11
N VAL A 185 -20.79 6.83 -11.01
CA VAL A 185 -22.16 6.67 -10.48
C VAL A 185 -22.14 5.75 -9.27
N ARG A 186 -23.25 5.68 -8.52
CA ARG A 186 -23.36 4.86 -7.28
C ARG A 186 -22.19 5.13 -6.33
N ARG A 187 -21.81 6.40 -6.18
CA ARG A 187 -20.59 6.82 -5.50
C ARG A 187 -20.64 6.53 -4.02
N GLU A 188 -21.79 6.72 -3.37
CA GLU A 188 -21.95 6.32 -1.97
C GLU A 188 -21.55 4.85 -1.76
N GLU A 189 -22.06 3.93 -2.59
CA GLU A 189 -21.71 2.51 -2.52
C GLU A 189 -20.22 2.26 -2.81
N LEU A 190 -19.66 2.90 -3.85
CA LEU A 190 -18.24 2.78 -4.20
C LEU A 190 -17.32 3.21 -3.04
N PHE A 191 -17.63 4.34 -2.40
CA PHE A 191 -16.83 4.87 -1.29
C PHE A 191 -17.05 4.09 0.00
N GLN A 192 -18.23 3.54 0.25
CA GLN A 192 -18.45 2.59 1.36
C GLN A 192 -17.66 1.30 1.19
N ARG A 193 -17.55 0.80 -0.04
CA ARG A 193 -16.68 -0.35 -0.35
C ARG A 193 -15.21 0.02 -0.22
N TRP A 194 -14.81 1.23 -0.61
CA TRP A 194 -13.45 1.71 -0.40
C TRP A 194 -13.14 1.75 1.10
N LEU A 195 -14.03 2.31 1.91
CA LEU A 195 -13.87 2.34 3.37
C LEU A 195 -13.76 0.92 3.94
N SER A 196 -14.62 -0.01 3.53
CA SER A 196 -14.58 -1.42 3.95
C SER A 196 -13.29 -2.14 3.52
N SER A 197 -12.61 -1.67 2.48
CA SER A 197 -11.34 -2.25 2.00
C SER A 197 -10.12 -1.83 2.82
N VAL A 198 -10.23 -0.78 3.64
CA VAL A 198 -9.12 -0.27 4.45
C VAL A 198 -8.80 -1.27 5.57
N SER A 199 -7.68 -1.96 5.45
CA SER A 199 -7.18 -2.84 6.51
C SER A 199 -6.72 -2.05 7.72
N GLN A 200 -7.19 -2.47 8.91
CA GLN A 200 -6.87 -1.81 10.18
C GLN A 200 -5.44 -2.07 10.68
N ARG A 201 -4.75 -3.10 10.18
CA ARG A 201 -3.36 -3.39 10.57
C ARG A 201 -2.40 -2.54 9.76
N MET A 202 -2.07 -1.36 10.30
CA MET A 202 -1.00 -0.54 9.75
C MET A 202 0.20 -0.57 10.68
N ARG A 203 1.40 -0.63 10.10
CA ARG A 203 2.64 -0.57 10.87
C ARG A 203 2.79 0.86 11.40
N GLU A 204 2.94 0.95 12.71
CA GLU A 204 3.11 2.20 13.45
C GLU A 204 4.32 2.09 14.36
N VAL A 205 5.04 3.19 14.52
CA VAL A 205 6.15 3.31 15.46
C VAL A 205 5.97 4.60 16.24
N PRO A 206 5.71 4.53 17.56
CA PRO A 206 5.72 5.70 18.42
C PRO A 206 7.12 6.30 18.48
N MET A 207 7.24 7.60 18.23
CA MET A 207 8.52 8.31 18.17
C MET A 207 8.57 9.47 19.15
N ARG A 208 9.79 9.86 19.52
CA ARG A 208 10.12 11.05 20.30
C ARG A 208 11.19 11.87 19.58
N PHE A 209 11.19 13.17 19.81
CA PHE A 209 12.25 14.04 19.33
C PHE A 209 13.49 13.88 20.22
N LEU A 210 14.66 13.72 19.60
CA LEU A 210 15.96 13.66 20.29
C LEU A 210 16.30 14.99 20.95
N LEU A 211 16.10 16.08 20.20
CA LEU A 211 16.26 17.42 20.72
C LEU A 211 14.97 17.85 21.41
N ARG A 212 15.06 18.21 22.68
CA ARG A 212 13.93 18.78 23.46
C ARG A 212 13.60 20.23 23.06
N ALA A 213 13.87 20.61 21.82
CA ALA A 213 13.37 21.86 21.25
C ALA A 213 11.83 21.86 21.19
N SER A 214 11.22 22.94 20.68
CA SER A 214 9.76 22.96 20.51
C SER A 214 9.31 21.79 19.60
N PRO A 215 8.41 20.89 20.07
CA PRO A 215 7.96 19.74 19.28
C PRO A 215 7.35 20.12 17.92
N SER A 216 6.69 21.28 17.87
CA SER A 216 6.13 21.83 16.64
C SER A 216 7.20 22.19 15.59
N GLY A 217 8.34 22.73 16.02
CA GLY A 217 9.44 23.09 15.11
C GLY A 217 10.20 21.87 14.58
N GLU A 218 10.36 20.83 15.39
CA GLU A 218 10.92 19.55 14.93
C GLU A 218 9.98 18.84 13.94
N LEU A 219 8.68 18.82 14.24
CA LEU A 219 7.68 18.28 13.33
C LEU A 219 7.68 19.02 11.98
N GLN A 220 7.78 20.35 12.00
CA GLN A 220 7.88 21.14 10.77
C GLN A 220 9.09 20.73 9.92
N ARG A 221 10.28 20.66 10.52
CA ARG A 221 11.51 20.24 9.83
C ARG A 221 11.38 18.83 9.24
N MET A 222 10.74 17.92 9.97
CA MET A 222 10.47 16.58 9.49
C MET A 222 9.58 16.60 8.23
N LEU A 223 8.52 17.39 8.24
CA LEU A 223 7.61 17.52 7.11
C LEU A 223 8.28 18.20 5.90
N ASP A 224 9.13 19.20 6.12
CA ASP A 224 9.85 19.94 5.07
C ASP A 224 10.84 19.07 4.29
N SER A 225 11.25 17.92 4.84
CA SER A 225 12.09 16.93 4.13
C SER A 225 11.45 16.36 2.86
N GLY A 226 10.14 16.54 2.67
CA GLY A 226 9.38 16.03 1.52
C GLY A 226 9.14 14.51 1.52
N ARG A 227 9.51 13.82 2.60
CA ARG A 227 9.35 12.35 2.74
C ARG A 227 8.19 11.94 3.65
N ALA A 228 7.47 12.92 4.18
CA ALA A 228 6.43 12.73 5.17
C ALA A 228 5.26 13.70 4.99
N CYS A 229 4.09 13.36 5.53
CA CYS A 229 2.93 14.23 5.56
C CYS A 229 2.07 13.99 6.81
N LEU A 230 1.36 15.03 7.26
CA LEU A 230 0.38 14.89 8.33
C LEU A 230 -0.76 13.96 7.88
N ALA A 231 -1.21 13.10 8.79
CA ALA A 231 -2.26 12.10 8.56
C ALA A 231 -3.28 12.05 9.72
N LEU A 232 -4.36 11.30 9.53
CA LEU A 232 -5.44 11.11 10.51
C LEU A 232 -5.94 12.46 11.10
N PHE A 233 -6.11 12.53 12.41
CA PHE A 233 -6.64 13.70 13.13
C PHE A 233 -5.79 14.96 12.92
N ALA A 234 -4.46 14.82 12.89
CA ALA A 234 -3.57 15.98 12.65
C ALA A 234 -3.75 16.56 11.25
N ALA A 235 -4.05 15.72 10.26
CA ALA A 235 -4.42 16.20 8.94
C ALA A 235 -5.81 16.83 8.91
N ALA A 236 -6.80 16.25 9.60
CA ALA A 236 -8.14 16.84 9.72
C ALA A 236 -8.08 18.25 10.34
N ASP A 237 -7.32 18.41 11.42
CA ASP A 237 -7.05 19.69 12.08
C ASP A 237 -6.40 20.68 11.11
N ALA A 238 -5.33 20.27 10.43
CA ALA A 238 -4.63 21.12 9.45
C ALA A 238 -5.54 21.54 8.28
N LEU A 239 -6.48 20.70 7.85
CA LEU A 239 -7.46 21.04 6.81
C LEU A 239 -8.62 21.93 7.30
N GLY A 240 -8.61 22.34 8.58
CA GLY A 240 -9.69 23.13 9.19
C GLY A 240 -10.97 22.33 9.42
N LEU A 241 -10.87 21.00 9.47
CA LEU A 241 -11.97 20.06 9.67
C LEU A 241 -11.81 19.26 10.96
N GLY A 242 -10.88 19.67 11.82
CA GLY A 242 -10.59 19.08 13.11
C GLY A 242 -11.72 19.18 14.12
N PHE A 243 -12.01 18.07 14.79
CA PHE A 243 -12.94 18.00 15.92
C PHE A 243 -12.34 17.27 17.13
N VAL A 244 -11.44 16.33 16.88
CA VAL A 244 -10.76 15.56 17.94
C VAL A 244 -9.40 16.17 18.23
N HIS A 245 -9.25 16.77 19.42
CA HIS A 245 -8.00 17.39 19.85
C HIS A 245 -7.25 16.56 20.91
N GLY A 246 -5.97 16.85 21.10
CA GLY A 246 -5.12 16.22 22.13
C GLY A 246 -4.54 14.86 21.75
N VAL A 247 -4.90 14.31 20.58
CA VAL A 247 -4.30 13.09 20.02
C VAL A 247 -2.90 13.40 19.49
N ARG A 248 -1.98 12.45 19.60
CA ARG A 248 -0.63 12.60 19.04
C ARG A 248 -0.69 12.72 17.52
N PRO A 249 0.12 13.62 16.93
CA PRO A 249 0.14 13.78 15.49
C PRO A 249 0.59 12.47 14.84
N HIS A 250 -0.22 11.98 13.90
CA HIS A 250 0.17 10.87 13.05
C HIS A 250 0.80 11.44 11.79
N VAL A 251 1.93 10.85 11.41
CA VAL A 251 2.68 11.27 10.24
C VAL A 251 2.89 10.07 9.34
N TYR A 252 2.41 10.18 8.10
CA TYR A 252 2.67 9.18 7.10
C TYR A 252 4.07 9.31 6.54
N VAL A 253 4.75 8.18 6.43
CA VAL A 253 6.04 8.03 5.74
C VAL A 253 5.91 6.96 4.67
N ARG A 254 6.82 7.01 3.69
CA ARG A 254 6.85 6.02 2.60
C ARG A 254 7.23 4.62 3.06
N SER A 255 8.08 4.51 4.07
CA SER A 255 8.59 3.24 4.58
C SER A 255 9.03 3.36 6.03
N LEU A 256 8.66 2.38 6.84
CA LEU A 256 9.13 2.23 8.22
C LEU A 256 10.32 1.25 8.35
N HIS A 257 10.95 0.85 7.24
CA HIS A 257 12.16 0.03 7.32
C HIS A 257 13.30 0.78 8.01
N ARG A 258 14.16 0.06 8.73
CA ARG A 258 15.25 0.63 9.54
C ARG A 258 16.12 1.63 8.76
N ALA A 259 16.50 1.30 7.52
CA ALA A 259 17.28 2.21 6.67
C ALA A 259 16.54 3.52 6.35
N SER A 260 15.21 3.49 6.23
CA SER A 260 14.37 4.68 6.07
C SER A 260 14.24 5.47 7.37
N LEU A 261 14.28 4.78 8.52
CA LEU A 261 14.24 5.41 9.84
C LEU A 261 15.55 6.12 10.20
N GLU A 262 16.70 5.57 9.78
CA GLU A 262 18.03 6.18 9.98
C GLU A 262 18.20 7.52 9.23
N ALA A 263 17.37 7.78 8.21
CA ALA A 263 17.30 9.10 7.57
C ALA A 263 16.74 10.18 8.49
N TRP A 264 16.01 9.81 9.55
CA TRP A 264 15.39 10.73 10.49
C TRP A 264 16.24 10.89 11.75
N LYS A 265 17.38 11.59 11.61
CA LYS A 265 18.38 11.77 12.68
C LYS A 265 17.90 12.52 13.92
N SER A 266 16.73 13.18 13.89
CA SER A 266 16.19 13.97 15.00
C SER A 266 15.08 13.28 15.80
N ILE A 267 14.73 12.04 15.45
CA ILE A 267 13.72 11.26 16.17
C ILE A 267 14.23 9.87 16.53
N VAL A 268 13.72 9.33 17.64
CA VAL A 268 13.99 7.97 18.12
C VAL A 268 12.70 7.27 18.53
N PRO A 269 12.64 5.93 18.45
CA PRO A 269 11.52 5.17 19.00
C PRO A 269 11.33 5.50 20.48
N ALA A 270 10.08 5.71 20.88
CA ALA A 270 9.73 5.88 22.29
C ALA A 270 9.95 4.54 23.03
N ALA A 271 10.58 4.58 24.21
CA ALA A 271 10.68 3.39 25.05
C ALA A 271 9.33 3.04 25.70
N ASN A 272 9.20 1.80 26.17
CA ASN A 272 7.98 1.34 26.85
C ASN A 272 7.66 2.22 28.06
N GLY A 273 6.42 2.74 28.12
CA GLY A 273 5.95 3.64 29.18
C GLY A 273 6.27 5.12 28.95
N GLU A 274 7.10 5.47 27.96
CA GLU A 274 7.32 6.86 27.61
C GLU A 274 6.15 7.43 26.80
N ARG A 275 5.84 8.71 27.02
CA ARG A 275 4.89 9.43 26.17
C ARG A 275 5.56 9.76 24.83
N PRO A 276 5.04 9.27 23.68
CA PRO A 276 5.55 9.65 22.38
C PRO A 276 5.19 11.10 22.05
N ASP A 277 6.02 11.75 21.23
CA ASP A 277 5.74 13.09 20.69
C ASP A 277 4.88 13.00 19.41
N LEU A 278 5.07 11.94 18.63
CA LEU A 278 4.32 11.67 17.40
C LEU A 278 4.26 10.16 17.11
N ILE A 279 3.36 9.77 16.19
CA ILE A 279 3.27 8.39 15.70
C ILE A 279 3.65 8.38 14.22
N LEU A 280 4.72 7.66 13.86
CA LEU A 280 5.00 7.37 12.45
C LEU A 280 4.16 6.20 12.00
N ARG A 281 3.55 6.33 10.82
CA ARG A 281 2.77 5.29 10.20
C ARG A 281 3.22 5.11 8.76
N GLN A 282 3.35 3.87 8.29
CA GLN A 282 3.58 3.64 6.87
C GLN A 282 2.28 3.89 6.11
N ALA A 283 2.32 4.71 5.05
CA ALA A 283 1.12 4.99 4.27
C ALA A 283 0.58 3.71 3.60
N PRO A 284 -0.73 3.43 3.68
CA PRO A 284 -1.34 2.19 3.17
C PRO A 284 -1.38 2.11 1.64
N ALA A 285 -1.43 3.27 0.97
CA ALA A 285 -1.49 3.41 -0.48
C ALA A 285 -0.56 4.56 -0.89
N LEU A 286 0.72 4.25 -1.11
CA LEU A 286 1.79 5.24 -1.29
C LEU A 286 1.52 6.21 -2.44
N GLN A 287 1.12 5.69 -3.60
CA GLN A 287 0.82 6.52 -4.76
C GLN A 287 -0.42 7.37 -4.50
N SER A 288 -1.47 6.80 -3.93
CA SER A 288 -2.71 7.50 -3.58
C SER A 288 -2.49 8.63 -2.57
N VAL A 289 -1.70 8.40 -1.52
CA VAL A 289 -1.43 9.38 -0.45
C VAL A 289 -0.50 10.48 -0.93
N PHE A 290 0.67 10.13 -1.46
CA PHE A 290 1.70 11.14 -1.74
C PHE A 290 1.45 11.91 -3.04
N ARG A 291 0.68 11.38 -4.00
CA ARG A 291 0.27 12.14 -5.19
C ARG A 291 -0.91 13.08 -4.91
N GLY A 292 -1.83 12.68 -4.01
CA GLY A 292 -3.00 13.48 -3.62
C GLY A 292 -2.71 14.61 -2.62
N LEU A 293 -1.53 14.59 -2.03
CA LEU A 293 -1.08 15.48 -0.96
C LEU A 293 -1.36 16.96 -1.25
N VAL A 294 -1.89 17.65 -0.24
CA VAL A 294 -2.10 19.10 -0.27
C VAL A 294 -1.09 19.81 0.62
N ARG A 295 -0.86 21.10 0.33
CA ARG A 295 -0.06 21.98 1.19
C ARG A 295 -0.95 22.97 1.90
N VAL A 296 -0.94 22.95 3.23
CA VAL A 296 -1.62 23.93 4.08
C VAL A 296 -0.59 24.63 4.93
N ASP A 297 -0.49 25.95 4.81
CA ASP A 297 0.54 26.77 5.48
C ASP A 297 1.96 26.21 5.29
N GLY A 298 2.27 25.79 4.06
CA GLY A 298 3.54 25.17 3.69
C GLY A 298 3.67 23.69 4.10
N LYS A 299 2.83 23.17 5.00
CA LYS A 299 2.92 21.80 5.52
C LYS A 299 2.32 20.79 4.54
N PRO A 300 3.00 19.68 4.24
CA PRO A 300 2.42 18.54 3.56
C PRO A 300 1.35 17.83 4.40
N VAL A 301 0.13 17.74 3.87
CA VAL A 301 -1.03 17.14 4.54
C VAL A 301 -1.72 16.15 3.60
N CYS A 302 -2.17 15.01 4.14
CA CYS A 302 -3.00 14.07 3.39
C CYS A 302 -4.26 14.74 2.84
N ASP A 303 -4.69 14.33 1.65
CA ASP A 303 -5.95 14.79 1.08
C ASP A 303 -7.16 14.34 1.90
N ILE A 304 -8.26 15.06 1.74
CA ILE A 304 -9.47 14.86 2.54
C ILE A 304 -10.07 13.45 2.42
N LEU A 305 -9.90 12.79 1.26
CA LEU A 305 -10.40 11.43 1.06
C LEU A 305 -9.60 10.44 1.87
N GLN A 306 -8.27 10.56 1.86
CA GLN A 306 -7.43 9.74 2.73
C GLN A 306 -7.74 10.00 4.20
N VAL A 307 -7.86 11.27 4.61
CA VAL A 307 -8.17 11.62 6.00
C VAL A 307 -9.49 10.99 6.45
N TRP A 308 -10.52 11.06 5.60
CA TRP A 308 -11.81 10.43 5.88
C TRP A 308 -11.69 8.91 6.05
N LEU A 309 -10.95 8.23 5.16
CA LEU A 309 -10.70 6.79 5.27
C LEU A 309 -9.97 6.44 6.57
N ASP A 310 -8.94 7.21 6.93
CA ASP A 310 -8.09 6.90 8.07
C ASP A 310 -8.81 7.08 9.41
N VAL A 311 -9.55 8.18 9.57
CA VAL A 311 -10.28 8.48 10.81
C VAL A 311 -11.51 7.60 10.97
N SER A 312 -12.15 7.19 9.86
CA SER A 312 -13.28 6.24 9.90
C SER A 312 -12.87 4.87 10.46
N ALA A 313 -11.62 4.47 10.25
CA ALA A 313 -11.07 3.21 10.75
C ALA A 313 -10.47 3.34 12.17
N SER A 314 -10.45 4.53 12.78
CA SER A 314 -9.87 4.75 14.10
C SER A 314 -10.82 4.33 15.23
N PRO A 315 -10.34 3.60 16.26
CA PRO A 315 -11.16 3.16 17.40
C PRO A 315 -11.55 4.28 18.37
N SER A 316 -10.95 5.47 18.23
CA SER A 316 -11.29 6.65 19.04
C SER A 316 -12.60 7.30 18.55
N ARG A 317 -12.82 8.59 18.81
CA ARG A 317 -13.94 9.40 18.23
C ARG A 317 -13.78 9.60 16.70
N GLY A 318 -13.15 8.65 16.00
CA GLY A 318 -12.89 8.64 14.58
C GLY A 318 -14.16 8.64 13.74
N ARG A 319 -15.22 7.94 14.17
CA ARG A 319 -16.53 7.98 13.51
C ARG A 319 -17.11 9.40 13.48
N GLU A 320 -17.09 10.11 14.61
CA GLU A 320 -17.59 11.48 14.69
C GLU A 320 -16.80 12.44 13.78
N GLN A 321 -15.47 12.27 13.76
CA GLN A 321 -14.58 13.02 12.86
C GLN A 321 -14.87 12.73 11.38
N ALA A 322 -15.09 11.46 11.03
CA ALA A 322 -15.44 11.02 9.68
C ALA A 322 -16.80 11.58 9.24
N ASP A 323 -17.79 11.55 10.13
CA ASP A 323 -19.14 12.08 9.87
C ASP A 323 -19.14 13.60 9.68
N LEU A 324 -18.28 14.32 10.42
CA LEU A 324 -18.07 15.74 10.19
C LEU A 324 -17.49 16.02 8.79
N ILE A 325 -16.44 15.30 8.40
CA ILE A 325 -15.82 15.42 7.07
C ILE A 325 -16.83 15.08 5.98
N ARG A 326 -17.59 13.99 6.16
CA ARG A 326 -18.62 13.55 5.24
C ARG A 326 -19.67 14.65 5.04
N ARG A 327 -20.23 15.19 6.13
CA ARG A 327 -21.27 16.22 6.06
C ARG A 327 -20.78 17.54 5.46
N ARG A 328 -19.59 18.01 5.84
CA ARG A 328 -19.08 19.32 5.40
C ARG A 328 -18.49 19.31 4.00
N VAL A 329 -17.95 18.19 3.54
CA VAL A 329 -17.20 18.11 2.29
C VAL A 329 -17.73 17.01 1.38
N LEU A 330 -17.72 15.75 1.84
CA LEU A 330 -17.85 14.62 0.92
C LEU A 330 -19.28 14.36 0.44
N ASN A 331 -20.31 14.82 1.14
CA ASN A 331 -21.70 14.60 0.71
C ASN A 331 -21.95 15.08 -0.72
N ARG A 332 -21.40 16.24 -1.11
CA ARG A 332 -21.54 16.75 -2.49
C ARG A 332 -20.96 15.77 -3.52
N VAL A 333 -19.79 15.22 -3.22
CA VAL A 333 -19.09 14.25 -4.07
C VAL A 333 -19.78 12.88 -4.08
N LEU A 334 -20.25 12.42 -2.91
CA LEU A 334 -20.87 11.11 -2.71
C LEU A 334 -22.29 11.04 -3.30
N LEU A 335 -23.04 12.13 -3.19
CA LEU A 335 -24.39 12.24 -3.76
C LEU A 335 -24.37 12.66 -5.23
N GLY A 336 -23.23 13.16 -5.73
CA GLY A 336 -23.10 13.62 -7.11
C GLY A 336 -23.86 14.91 -7.40
N GLU A 337 -24.13 15.70 -6.35
CA GLU A 337 -24.78 17.00 -6.48
C GLU A 337 -23.80 17.97 -7.12
N GLN A 338 -24.15 18.49 -8.30
CA GLN A 338 -23.37 19.56 -8.91
C GLN A 338 -23.41 20.78 -7.99
N ALA A 339 -22.24 21.37 -7.72
CA ALA A 339 -22.17 22.72 -7.18
C ALA A 339 -22.91 23.62 -8.17
N GLY A 340 -24.13 24.02 -7.81
CA GLY A 340 -24.87 25.02 -8.57
C GLY A 340 -24.08 26.33 -8.54
N GLY A 341 -23.91 26.91 -9.74
CA GLY A 341 -23.72 28.34 -10.04
C GLY A 341 -22.69 29.09 -9.22
#